data_AF-A0AA42W5T2-F1
#
_entry.id   AF-A0AA42W5T2-F1
#
_cell.length_a   1.000
_cell.length_b   1.000
_cell.length_c   1.000
_cell.angle_alpha   90.00
_cell.angle_beta   90.00
_cell.angle_gamma   90.00
#
_symmetry.space_group_name_H-M   'P 1'
#
loop_
_entity.id
_entity.type
_entity.pdbx_description
1 polymer ?
#
loop_
_entity_poly.entity_id
_entity_poly.type
_entity_poly.pdbx_seq_one_letter_code
_entity_poly.pdbx_strand_id
1 'polypeptide(L)'
;MKDHPSQGVTARSTDPDLLEQARPGCGVPSQDPDPAAQVGLDDAETAREVRSALTGGGMIAGAVLGCALGALMAGGVGVVLGGVAGSVLGALSAMAAGVRVQQEGDHVFLHY
;
A
#
# COMPACT_ATOMS: atom_id res chain seq x y z
N MET A 1 16.34 -19.17 -29.04
CA MET A 1 16.26 -18.35 -27.82
C MET A 1 16.56 -16.93 -28.28
N LYS A 2 15.57 -16.03 -28.30
CA LYS A 2 15.83 -14.64 -28.70
C LYS A 2 16.39 -13.94 -27.48
N ASP A 3 17.59 -13.41 -27.63
CA ASP A 3 18.26 -12.62 -26.61
C ASP A 3 17.47 -11.32 -26.45
N HIS A 4 16.66 -11.24 -25.40
CA HIS A 4 16.03 -10.00 -24.98
C HIS A 4 17.02 -9.28 -24.06
N PRO A 5 17.67 -8.19 -24.51
CA PRO A 5 18.55 -7.43 -23.65
C PRO A 5 17.71 -6.86 -22.51
N SER A 6 18.07 -7.25 -21.29
CA SER A 6 17.61 -6.61 -20.05
C SER A 6 18.00 -5.14 -20.13
N GLN A 7 17.05 -4.28 -20.48
CA GLN A 7 17.21 -2.83 -20.44
C GLN A 7 17.17 -2.35 -18.99
N GLY A 8 18.23 -2.68 -18.25
CA GLY A 8 18.62 -1.92 -17.08
C GLY A 8 19.51 -0.76 -17.51
N VAL A 9 19.20 0.43 -17.00
CA VAL A 9 19.97 1.69 -17.13
C VAL A 9 19.59 2.56 -18.35
N THR A 10 18.73 3.56 -18.08
CA THR A 10 18.65 4.87 -18.77
C THR A 10 18.47 4.89 -20.29
N ALA A 11 17.76 3.93 -20.88
CA ALA A 11 17.25 4.13 -22.24
C ALA A 11 15.91 4.87 -22.12
N ARG A 12 15.87 6.13 -22.57
CA ARG A 12 14.61 6.87 -22.74
C ARG A 12 13.64 5.98 -23.52
N SER A 13 12.50 5.65 -22.93
CA SER A 13 11.49 4.84 -23.62
C SER A 13 11.13 5.53 -24.94
N THR A 14 11.02 4.77 -26.02
CA THR A 14 10.55 5.27 -27.32
C THR A 14 9.05 5.07 -27.49
N ASP A 15 8.43 4.37 -26.56
CA ASP A 15 6.99 4.20 -26.46
C ASP A 15 6.33 5.54 -26.09
N PRO A 16 5.44 6.09 -26.95
CA PRO A 16 4.80 7.38 -26.69
C PRO A 16 4.02 7.39 -25.36
N ASP A 17 3.41 6.27 -24.97
CA ASP A 17 2.61 6.21 -23.74
C ASP A 17 3.50 6.31 -22.50
N LEU A 18 4.67 5.67 -22.53
CA LEU A 18 5.65 5.75 -21.44
C LEU A 18 6.32 7.13 -21.37
N LEU A 19 6.50 7.79 -22.51
CA LEU A 19 7.03 9.15 -22.57
C LEU A 19 6.06 10.17 -21.97
N GLU A 20 4.75 9.97 -22.12
CA GLU A 20 3.72 10.82 -21.52
C GLU A 20 3.71 10.73 -19.99
N GLN A 21 4.01 9.55 -19.43
CA GLN A 21 4.06 9.33 -17.99
C GLN A 21 5.29 9.94 -17.31
N ALA A 22 6.35 10.21 -18.08
CA ALA A 22 7.60 10.72 -17.54
C ALA A 22 7.54 12.24 -17.32
N ARG A 23 8.07 12.70 -16.18
CA ARG A 23 8.30 14.14 -15.99
C ARG A 23 9.38 14.60 -16.98
N PRO A 24 9.33 15.86 -17.47
CA PRO A 24 10.33 16.36 -18.40
C PRO A 24 11.76 16.21 -17.84
N GLY A 25 12.60 15.42 -18.53
CA GLY A 25 13.99 15.17 -18.15
C GLY A 25 14.22 13.98 -17.23
N CYS A 26 13.17 13.28 -16.79
CA CYS A 26 13.23 12.06 -15.98
C CYS A 26 12.81 10.83 -16.79
N GLY A 27 13.09 9.64 -16.26
CA GLY A 27 12.47 8.40 -16.73
C GLY A 27 11.02 8.24 -16.25
N VAL A 28 10.43 7.08 -16.56
CA VAL A 28 9.09 6.73 -16.05
C VAL A 28 9.15 6.62 -14.52
N PRO A 29 8.23 7.26 -13.77
CA PRO A 29 8.27 7.24 -12.30
C PRO A 29 8.39 5.84 -11.70
N SER A 30 7.69 4.83 -12.24
CA SER A 30 7.73 3.46 -11.73
C SER A 30 9.05 2.70 -11.99
N GLN A 31 9.94 3.25 -12.82
CA GLN A 31 11.20 2.61 -13.24
C GLN A 31 12.44 3.47 -12.98
N ASP A 32 12.25 4.75 -12.68
CA ASP A 32 13.34 5.68 -12.36
C ASP A 32 13.44 5.85 -10.83
N PRO A 33 14.54 5.36 -10.21
CA PRO A 33 14.72 5.46 -8.77
C PRO A 33 15.04 6.90 -8.32
N ASP A 34 15.28 7.84 -9.24
CA ASP A 34 15.46 9.26 -8.88
C ASP A 34 14.17 9.80 -8.24
N PRO A 35 14.23 10.33 -7.00
CA PRO A 35 13.08 10.96 -6.37
C PRO A 35 12.45 12.08 -7.19
N ALA A 36 13.24 12.79 -8.02
CA ALA A 36 12.74 13.83 -8.90
C ALA A 36 11.82 13.29 -10.02
N ALA A 37 11.96 12.01 -10.39
CA ALA A 37 11.09 11.35 -11.34
C ALA A 37 9.71 11.00 -10.75
N GLN A 38 9.60 10.90 -9.42
CA GLN A 38 8.35 10.58 -8.74
C GLN A 38 7.36 11.74 -8.75
N VAL A 39 6.07 11.39 -8.70
CA VAL A 39 4.98 12.35 -8.50
C VAL A 39 4.53 12.23 -7.06
N GLY A 40 4.57 13.35 -6.33
CA GLY A 40 4.06 13.40 -4.96
C GLY A 40 2.55 13.22 -4.94
N LEU A 41 2.05 12.57 -3.90
CA LEU A 41 0.62 12.45 -3.65
C LEU A 41 0.09 13.78 -3.10
N ASP A 42 -1.10 14.19 -3.54
CA ASP A 42 -1.82 15.26 -2.86
C ASP A 42 -2.34 14.78 -1.48
N ASP A 43 -2.90 15.69 -0.69
CA ASP A 43 -3.39 15.37 0.66
C ASP A 43 -4.54 14.34 0.63
N ALA A 44 -5.43 14.43 -0.37
CA ALA A 44 -6.56 13.53 -0.51
C ALA A 44 -6.12 12.12 -0.94
N GLU A 45 -5.14 12.05 -1.84
CA GLU A 45 -4.48 10.82 -2.26
C GLU A 45 -3.72 10.19 -1.10
N THR A 46 -2.91 10.97 -0.37
CA THR A 46 -2.18 10.51 0.81
C THR A 46 -3.13 9.91 1.84
N ALA A 47 -4.22 10.62 2.16
CA ALA A 47 -5.21 10.15 3.12
C ALA A 47 -5.88 8.84 2.66
N ARG A 48 -6.13 8.70 1.36
CA ARG A 48 -6.69 7.47 0.77
C ARG A 48 -5.70 6.31 0.84
N GLU A 49 -4.45 6.53 0.46
CA GLU A 49 -3.41 5.49 0.49
C GLU A 49 -3.12 5.04 1.93
N VAL A 50 -3.05 5.96 2.89
CA VAL A 50 -2.87 5.62 4.32
C VAL A 50 -4.06 4.79 4.83
N ARG A 51 -5.30 5.19 4.53
CA ARG A 51 -6.48 4.39 4.92
C ARG A 51 -6.46 3.00 4.30
N SER A 52 -6.08 2.91 3.03
CA SER A 52 -5.96 1.63 2.30
C SER A 52 -4.90 0.73 2.93
N ALA A 53 -3.70 1.27 3.16
CA ALA A 53 -2.59 0.55 3.76
C ALA A 53 -2.92 0.08 5.18
N LEU A 54 -3.54 0.93 6.01
CA LEU A 54 -3.98 0.55 7.35
C LEU A 54 -5.04 -0.54 7.30
N THR A 55 -6.04 -0.41 6.42
CA THR A 55 -7.09 -1.42 6.25
C THR A 55 -6.50 -2.77 5.86
N GLY A 56 -5.65 -2.79 4.83
CA GLY A 56 -4.99 -4.01 4.35
C GLY A 56 -4.06 -4.62 5.39
N GLY A 57 -3.26 -3.80 6.07
CA GLY A 57 -2.38 -4.24 7.16
C GLY A 57 -3.17 -4.82 8.34
N GLY A 58 -4.24 -4.14 8.74
CA GLY A 58 -5.17 -4.61 9.77
C GLY A 58 -5.82 -5.93 9.41
N MET A 59 -6.25 -6.10 8.15
CA MET A 59 -6.80 -7.35 7.65
C MET A 59 -5.82 -8.51 7.81
N ILE A 60 -4.56 -8.34 7.39
CA ILE A 60 -3.55 -9.39 7.49
C ILE A 60 -3.22 -9.69 8.96
N ALA A 61 -3.00 -8.65 9.78
CA ALA A 61 -2.70 -8.83 11.20
C ALA A 61 -3.84 -9.54 11.94
N GLY A 62 -5.08 -9.13 11.67
CA GLY A 62 -6.28 -9.76 12.21
C GLY A 62 -6.44 -11.21 11.76
N ALA A 63 -6.16 -11.51 10.49
CA ALA A 63 -6.21 -12.88 9.97
C ALA A 63 -5.20 -13.79 10.70
N VAL A 64 -3.96 -13.32 10.88
CA VAL A 64 -2.92 -14.08 11.59
C VAL A 64 -3.32 -14.37 13.04
N LEU A 65 -3.79 -13.35 13.77
CA LEU A 65 -4.25 -13.50 15.15
C LEU A 65 -5.47 -14.42 15.24
N GLY A 66 -6.42 -14.24 14.32
CA GLY A 66 -7.63 -15.06 14.24
C GLY A 66 -7.32 -16.53 13.94
N CYS A 67 -6.41 -16.80 13.01
CA CYS A 67 -5.91 -18.15 12.73
C CYS A 67 -5.30 -18.80 13.98
N ALA A 68 -4.45 -18.07 14.70
CA ALA A 68 -3.78 -18.58 15.90
C ALA A 68 -4.79 -18.92 17.02
N LEU A 69 -5.71 -18.01 17.33
CA LEU A 69 -6.75 -18.24 18.33
C LEU A 69 -7.71 -19.36 17.89
N GLY A 70 -8.08 -19.38 16.62
CA GLY A 70 -8.92 -20.42 16.05
C GLY A 70 -8.28 -21.81 16.14
N ALA A 71 -6.99 -21.93 15.85
CA ALA A 71 -6.23 -23.17 16.00
C ALA A 71 -6.30 -23.71 17.44
N LEU A 72 -6.11 -22.81 18.42
CA LEU A 72 -6.12 -23.17 19.84
C LEU A 72 -7.49 -23.66 20.31
N MET A 73 -8.58 -23.11 19.77
CA MET A 73 -9.94 -23.42 20.24
C MET A 73 -10.61 -24.57 19.48
N ALA A 74 -10.34 -24.72 18.18
CA ALA A 74 -11.07 -25.65 17.31
C ALA A 74 -10.18 -26.34 16.26
N GLY A 75 -8.84 -26.31 16.43
CA GLY A 75 -7.90 -26.96 15.52
C GLY A 75 -7.98 -26.40 14.10
N GLY A 76 -7.85 -27.27 13.10
CA GLY A 76 -7.79 -26.87 11.68
C GLY A 76 -9.02 -26.11 11.18
N VAL A 77 -10.23 -26.47 11.62
CA VAL A 77 -11.47 -25.74 11.27
C VAL A 77 -11.44 -24.34 11.88
N GLY A 78 -10.95 -24.23 13.11
CA GLY A 78 -10.79 -22.95 13.78
C GLY A 78 -9.82 -22.03 13.06
N VAL A 79 -8.74 -22.54 12.46
CA VAL A 79 -7.81 -21.72 11.65
C VAL A 79 -8.55 -21.00 10.52
N VAL A 80 -9.40 -21.70 9.77
CA VAL A 80 -10.11 -21.13 8.63
C VAL A 80 -11.12 -20.08 9.09
N LEU A 81 -11.98 -20.42 10.05
CA LEU A 81 -13.02 -19.51 10.55
C LEU A 81 -12.41 -18.33 11.29
N GLY A 82 -11.40 -18.59 12.11
CA GLY A 82 -10.65 -17.59 12.85
C GLY A 82 -9.92 -16.63 11.93
N GLY A 83 -9.26 -17.13 10.88
CA GLY A 83 -8.60 -16.29 9.88
C GLY A 83 -9.55 -15.35 9.17
N VAL A 84 -10.69 -15.86 8.70
CA VAL A 84 -11.72 -15.03 8.04
C VAL A 84 -12.28 -13.99 9.01
N ALA A 85 -12.76 -14.40 10.18
CA ALA A 85 -13.35 -13.47 11.16
C ALA A 85 -12.32 -12.44 11.65
N GLY A 86 -11.10 -12.89 11.95
CA GLY A 86 -9.99 -12.07 12.35
C GLY A 86 -9.62 -11.04 11.28
N SER A 87 -9.61 -11.42 9.99
CA SER A 87 -9.33 -10.51 8.89
C SER A 87 -10.33 -9.36 8.80
N VAL A 88 -11.62 -9.65 8.98
CA VAL A 88 -12.70 -8.65 8.94
C VAL A 88 -12.57 -7.72 10.13
N LEU A 89 -12.41 -8.27 11.33
CA LEU A 89 -12.24 -7.49 12.56
C LEU A 89 -10.98 -6.61 12.52
N GLY A 90 -9.89 -7.14 11.98
CA GLY A 90 -8.63 -6.42 11.80
C GLY A 90 -8.76 -5.26 10.82
N ALA A 91 -9.40 -5.48 9.67
CA ALA A 91 -9.68 -4.42 8.70
C ALA A 91 -10.52 -3.29 9.32
N LEU A 92 -11.63 -3.63 9.97
CA LEU A 92 -12.53 -2.66 10.60
C LEU A 92 -11.83 -1.87 11.73
N SER A 93 -11.04 -2.55 12.56
CA SER A 93 -10.30 -1.90 13.64
C SER A 93 -9.24 -0.93 13.11
N ALA A 94 -8.56 -1.30 12.02
CA ALA A 94 -7.54 -0.45 11.41
C ALA A 94 -8.15 0.73 10.63
N MET A 95 -9.33 0.57 10.02
CA MET A 95 -10.08 1.70 9.45
C MET A 95 -10.39 2.76 10.52
N ALA A 96 -10.84 2.32 11.71
CA ALA A 96 -11.12 3.22 12.83
C ALA A 96 -9.86 3.93 13.34
N ALA A 97 -8.71 3.23 13.38
CA ALA A 97 -7.43 3.84 13.73
C ALA A 97 -6.97 4.87 12.67
N GLY A 98 -7.17 4.59 11.38
CA GLY A 98 -6.81 5.50 10.29
C GLY A 98 -7.54 6.83 10.31
N VAL A 99 -8.79 6.87 10.78
CA VAL A 99 -9.51 8.13 11.02
C VAL A 99 -8.81 8.99 12.07
N ARG A 100 -8.25 8.37 13.12
CA ARG A 100 -7.57 9.11 14.19
C ARG A 100 -6.23 9.67 13.76
N VAL A 101 -5.45 8.90 13.01
CA VAL A 101 -4.16 9.36 12.44
C VAL A 101 -4.36 10.57 11.52
N GLN A 102 -5.43 10.58 10.71
CA GLN A 102 -5.76 11.74 9.87
C GLN A 102 -6.02 13.00 10.71
N GLN A 103 -6.84 12.88 11.76
CA GLN A 103 -7.17 14.01 12.64
C GLN A 103 -5.93 14.57 13.33
N GLU A 104 -5.01 13.70 13.75
CA GLU A 104 -3.76 14.09 14.40
C GLU A 104 -2.82 14.81 13.43
N GLY A 105 -2.77 14.38 12.16
CA GLY A 105 -2.06 15.09 11.09
C GLY A 105 -2.61 16.49 10.81
N ASP A 106 -3.93 16.64 10.75
CA ASP A 106 -4.59 17.94 10.55
C ASP A 106 -4.32 18.89 11.75
N HIS A 107 -4.34 18.36 12.97
CA HIS A 107 -4.04 19.13 14.18
C HIS A 107 -2.59 19.62 14.24
N VAL A 108 -1.61 18.83 13.77
CA VAL A 108 -0.21 19.26 13.71
C VAL A 108 0.00 20.35 12.66
N PHE A 109 -0.70 20.28 11.52
CA PHE A 109 -0.58 21.27 10.45
C PHE A 109 -1.20 22.63 10.78
N LEU A 110 -2.27 22.68 11.58
CA LEU A 110 -2.95 23.92 11.98
C LEU A 110 -2.26 24.71 13.12
N HIS A 111 -1.21 24.14 13.72
CA HIS A 111 -0.42 24.77 14.78
C HIS A 111 0.95 25.31 14.32
N TYR A 112 1.18 25.35 13.00
CA TYR A 112 2.29 26.05 12.34
C TYR A 112 1.75 27.20 11.47
#